data_AF-A0A817SJ55-F1
#
_entry.id   AF-A0A817SJ55-F1
#
_cell.length_a   1.000
_cell.length_b   1.000
_cell.length_c   1.000
_cell.angle_alpha   90.00
_cell.angle_beta   90.00
_cell.angle_gamma   90.00
#
_symmetry.space_group_name_H-M   'P 1'
#
loop_
_entity.id
_entity.type
_entity.pdbx_description
1 polymer ?
#
loop_
_entity_poly.entity_id
_entity_poly.type
_entity_poly.pdbx_seq_one_letter_code
_entity_poly.pdbx_strand_id
1 'polypeptide(L)'
;NLVKYYQGILTYLDENKPLVHIQLLPESETMLEQINELIDGIIQENKQNSSYEIGDYVIAQFTDDMNYYRARIESYSDLTQNYTVYFLDYGNLDKNVPKKSFIFIFK
;
A
#
# COMPACT_ATOMS: atom_id res chain seq x y z
N ASN A 1 -10.36 -30.10 17.44
CA ASN A 1 -9.91 -29.06 16.49
C ASN A 1 -11.06 -28.13 16.19
N LEU A 2 -11.05 -26.92 16.75
CA LEU A 2 -12.05 -25.90 16.45
C LEU A 2 -11.67 -25.25 15.13
N VAL A 3 -12.42 -25.56 14.06
CA VAL A 3 -12.37 -24.80 12.82
C VAL A 3 -13.03 -23.45 13.10
N LYS A 4 -12.30 -22.37 12.82
CA LYS A 4 -12.85 -21.01 12.84
C LYS A 4 -13.18 -20.60 11.41
N TYR A 5 -14.33 -19.97 11.23
CA TYR A 5 -14.76 -19.41 9.97
C TYR A 5 -14.60 -17.90 10.03
N TYR A 6 -14.13 -17.32 8.94
CA TYR A 6 -13.96 -15.88 8.77
C TYR A 6 -14.66 -15.47 7.49
N GLN A 7 -15.26 -14.30 7.50
CA GLN A 7 -15.74 -13.64 6.30
C GLN A 7 -14.71 -12.59 5.87
N GLY A 8 -14.51 -12.41 4.58
CA GLY A 8 -13.58 -11.41 4.09
C GLY A 8 -13.71 -11.15 2.61
N ILE A 9 -13.07 -10.08 2.17
CA ILE A 9 -13.00 -9.65 0.77
C ILE A 9 -11.64 -10.04 0.23
N LEU A 10 -11.61 -10.79 -0.88
CA LEU A 10 -10.38 -11.05 -1.63
C LEU A 10 -9.93 -9.74 -2.29
N THR A 11 -8.80 -9.19 -1.84
CA THR A 11 -8.27 -7.93 -2.37
C THR A 11 -7.16 -8.11 -3.39
N TYR A 12 -6.43 -9.21 -3.28
CA TYR A 12 -5.37 -9.52 -4.22
C TYR A 12 -5.20 -11.03 -4.38
N LEU A 13 -5.03 -11.45 -5.63
CA LEU A 13 -4.64 -12.80 -6.02
C LEU A 13 -3.33 -12.69 -6.80
N ASP A 14 -2.27 -13.32 -6.32
CA ASP A 14 -1.03 -13.43 -7.09
C ASP A 14 -1.26 -14.47 -8.19
N GLU A 15 -1.26 -14.05 -9.46
CA GLU A 15 -1.47 -14.96 -10.59
C GLU A 15 -0.33 -15.97 -10.79
N ASN A 16 0.84 -15.71 -10.19
CA ASN A 16 2.05 -16.52 -10.37
C ASN A 16 2.35 -17.42 -9.17
N LYS A 17 1.65 -17.25 -8.04
CA LYS A 17 1.89 -17.98 -6.79
C LYS A 17 0.57 -18.32 -6.12
N PRO A 18 0.47 -19.41 -5.36
CA PRO A 18 -0.74 -19.72 -4.59
C PRO A 18 -0.85 -18.81 -3.34
N LEU A 19 -0.96 -17.51 -3.56
CA LEU A 19 -0.99 -16.48 -2.53
C LEU A 19 -2.18 -15.54 -2.77
N VAL A 20 -2.94 -15.30 -1.71
CA VAL A 20 -4.07 -14.38 -1.70
C VAL A 20 -3.98 -13.45 -0.50
N HIS A 21 -4.50 -12.24 -0.65
CA HIS A 21 -4.77 -11.32 0.45
C HIS A 21 -6.26 -11.15 0.63
N ILE A 22 -6.69 -11.21 1.89
CA ILE A 22 -8.09 -11.10 2.29
C ILE A 22 -8.18 -10.06 3.40
N GLN A 23 -9.09 -9.10 3.23
CA GLN A 23 -9.49 -8.19 4.29
C GLN A 23 -10.64 -8.80 5.09
N LEU A 24 -10.47 -8.94 6.41
CA LEU A 24 -11.43 -9.62 7.29
C LEU A 24 -12.59 -8.70 7.65
N LEU A 25 -13.81 -9.19 7.45
CA LEU A 25 -15.03 -8.47 7.76
C LEU A 25 -15.61 -8.84 9.13
N PRO A 26 -16.23 -7.86 9.84
CA PRO A 26 -16.40 -6.45 9.43
C PRO A 26 -15.21 -5.55 9.79
N GLU A 27 -14.22 -6.03 10.53
CA GLU A 27 -13.22 -5.20 11.19
C GLU A 27 -12.38 -4.37 10.21
N SER A 28 -12.08 -4.90 9.03
CA SER A 28 -11.30 -4.19 8.02
C SER A 28 -12.01 -2.96 7.47
N GLU A 29 -13.34 -2.95 7.37
CA GLU A 29 -14.07 -1.81 6.80
C GLU A 29 -13.84 -0.54 7.64
N THR A 30 -14.11 -0.63 8.94
CA THR A 30 -13.92 0.50 9.85
C THR A 30 -12.45 0.91 9.96
N MET A 31 -11.52 -0.05 9.97
CA MET A 31 -10.09 0.28 10.03
C MET A 31 -9.60 0.98 8.76
N LEU A 32 -10.03 0.55 7.58
CA LEU A 32 -9.64 1.17 6.31
C LEU A 32 -10.23 2.57 6.17
N GLU A 33 -11.47 2.78 6.59
CA GLU A 33 -12.08 4.11 6.63
C GLU A 33 -11.24 5.08 7.47
N GLN A 34 -10.87 4.67 8.69
CA GLN A 34 -10.01 5.47 9.58
C GLN A 34 -8.61 5.72 8.99
N ILE A 35 -8.01 4.71 8.34
CA ILE A 35 -6.71 4.86 7.67
C ILE A 35 -6.81 5.87 6.53
N ASN A 36 -7.86 5.81 5.72
CA ASN A 36 -8.06 6.71 4.59
C ASN A 36 -8.26 8.16 5.07
N GLU A 37 -9.04 8.38 6.12
CA GLU A 37 -9.20 9.72 6.73
C GLU A 37 -7.86 10.30 7.23
N LEU A 38 -7.02 9.46 7.86
CA LEU A 38 -5.69 9.87 8.29
C LEU A 38 -4.77 10.19 7.11
N ILE A 39 -4.82 9.39 6.05
CA ILE A 39 -4.07 9.60 4.82
C ILE A 39 -4.47 10.94 4.18
N ASP A 40 -5.76 11.25 4.09
CA ASP A 40 -6.26 12.52 3.55
C ASP A 40 -5.71 13.73 4.32
N GLY A 41 -5.62 13.62 5.66
CA GLY A 41 -4.97 14.64 6.49
C GLY A 41 -3.47 14.80 6.18
N ILE A 42 -2.75 13.69 6.00
CA ILE A 42 -1.31 13.69 5.69
C ILE A 42 -1.05 14.27 4.28
N ILE A 43 -1.89 13.94 3.30
CA ILE A 43 -1.76 14.42 1.92
C ILE A 43 -1.81 15.94 1.86
N GLN A 44 -2.64 16.57 2.71
CA GLN A 44 -2.74 18.03 2.77
C GLN A 44 -1.42 18.70 3.21
N GLU A 45 -0.58 18.00 3.98
CA GLU A 45 0.75 18.51 4.34
C GLU A 45 1.75 18.42 3.18
N ASN A 46 1.55 17.48 2.25
CA ASN A 46 2.35 17.26 1.04
C ASN A 46 3.89 17.25 1.27
N LYS A 47 4.35 16.64 2.37
CA LYS A 47 5.75 16.68 2.82
C LYS A 47 6.62 15.57 2.23
N GLN A 48 7.09 15.76 0.99
CA GLN A 48 7.99 14.79 0.38
C GLN A 48 9.38 14.73 1.06
N ASN A 49 9.93 13.53 1.17
CA ASN A 49 11.30 13.34 1.60
C ASN A 49 12.30 13.51 0.45
N SER A 50 13.53 13.92 0.81
CA SER A 50 14.63 14.07 -0.14
C SER A 50 15.09 12.73 -0.72
N SER A 51 14.95 11.63 0.02
CA SER A 51 15.28 10.27 -0.41
C SER A 51 14.30 9.26 0.20
N TYR A 52 14.26 8.08 -0.41
CA TYR A 52 13.49 6.93 0.04
C TYR A 52 14.35 5.67 -0.13
N GLU A 53 14.25 4.73 0.80
CA GLU A 53 15.06 3.52 0.84
C GLU A 53 14.19 2.26 0.78
N ILE A 54 14.78 1.16 0.33
CA ILE A 54 14.10 -0.15 0.35
C ILE A 54 13.78 -0.51 1.79
N GLY A 55 12.53 -0.89 2.04
CA GLY A 55 12.02 -1.19 3.37
C GLY A 55 11.31 -0.02 4.05
N ASP A 56 11.43 1.21 3.55
CA ASP A 56 10.69 2.36 4.09
C ASP A 56 9.18 2.13 3.94
N TYR A 57 8.45 2.46 5.01
CA TYR A 57 6.99 2.55 4.99
C TYR A 57 6.58 3.94 4.55
N VAL A 58 5.74 4.02 3.53
CA VAL A 58 5.36 5.28 2.87
C VAL A 58 3.85 5.39 2.66
N ILE A 59 3.40 6.61 2.42
CA ILE A 59 2.13 6.86 1.72
C ILE A 59 2.44 7.04 0.24
N ALA A 60 1.91 6.13 -0.59
CA ALA A 60 2.17 6.08 -2.02
C ALA A 60 0.86 6.17 -2.82
N GLN A 61 0.89 6.95 -3.91
CA GLN A 61 -0.19 6.98 -4.87
C GLN A 61 -0.15 5.72 -5.75
N PHE A 62 -1.26 5.00 -5.81
CA PHE A 62 -1.40 3.86 -6.72
C PHE A 62 -1.66 4.36 -8.15
N THR A 63 -0.97 3.77 -9.13
CA THR A 63 -1.04 4.27 -10.51
C THR A 63 -2.39 4.04 -11.19
N ASP A 64 -3.17 3.04 -10.77
CA ASP A 64 -4.37 2.64 -11.49
C ASP A 64 -5.60 3.47 -11.13
N ASP A 65 -5.69 3.95 -9.89
CA ASP A 65 -6.85 4.71 -9.40
C ASP A 65 -6.51 6.11 -8.86
N MET A 66 -5.22 6.45 -8.79
CA MET A 66 -4.71 7.74 -8.32
C MET A 66 -5.00 8.05 -6.85
N ASN A 67 -5.41 7.06 -6.05
CA ASN A 67 -5.60 7.18 -4.62
C ASN A 67 -4.31 6.86 -3.86
N TYR A 68 -4.22 7.29 -2.61
CA TYR A 68 -3.04 7.09 -1.77
C TYR A 68 -3.29 6.02 -0.72
N TYR A 69 -2.27 5.18 -0.52
CA TYR A 69 -2.35 4.03 0.36
C TYR A 69 -1.08 3.87 1.16
N ARG A 70 -1.16 3.12 2.26
CA ARG A 70 0.02 2.68 2.99
C ARG A 70 0.76 1.64 2.18
N ALA A 71 2.05 1.86 1.98
CA ALA A 71 2.89 0.96 1.22
C ALA A 71 4.27 0.77 1.86
N ARG A 72 4.99 -0.24 1.43
CA ARG A 72 6.42 -0.43 1.70
C ARG A 72 7.18 -0.43 0.39
N ILE A 73 8.35 0.19 0.37
CA ILE A 73 9.23 0.16 -0.80
C ILE A 73 9.92 -1.20 -0.88
N GLU A 74 9.73 -1.90 -2.00
CA GLU A 74 10.31 -3.22 -2.24
C GLU A 74 11.58 -3.15 -3.08
N SER A 75 11.62 -2.25 -4.08
CA SER A 75 12.80 -2.07 -4.93
C SER A 75 12.79 -0.71 -5.64
N TYR A 76 13.94 -0.32 -6.17
CA TYR A 76 14.12 0.82 -7.06
C TYR A 76 14.80 0.38 -8.34
N SER A 77 14.37 0.94 -9.48
CA SER A 77 14.94 0.67 -10.79
C SER A 77 15.65 1.92 -11.32
N ASP A 78 16.99 1.87 -11.39
CA ASP A 78 17.79 2.97 -11.95
C ASP A 78 17.46 3.26 -13.43
N LEU A 79 17.03 2.23 -14.17
CA LEU A 79 16.71 2.34 -15.60
C LEU A 79 15.43 3.17 -15.84
N THR A 80 14.39 2.91 -15.05
CA THR A 80 13.08 3.58 -15.20
C THR A 80 12.90 4.75 -14.23
N GLN A 81 13.80 4.89 -13.26
CA GLN A 81 13.71 5.82 -12.13
C GLN A 81 12.42 5.68 -11.31
N ASN A 82 11.84 4.47 -11.31
CA ASN A 82 10.62 4.15 -10.58
C ASN A 82 10.89 3.17 -9.45
N TYR A 83 10.02 3.23 -8.45
CA TYR A 83 9.97 2.32 -7.33
C TYR A 83 8.95 1.22 -7.59
N THR A 84 9.21 0.06 -7.02
CA THR A 84 8.18 -0.93 -6.75
C THR A 84 7.76 -0.83 -5.30
N VAL A 85 6.46 -0.73 -5.06
CA VAL A 85 5.88 -0.67 -3.72
C VAL A 85 4.86 -1.77 -3.51
N TYR A 86 4.76 -2.23 -2.27
CA TYR A 86 3.79 -3.21 -1.82
C TYR A 86 2.75 -2.52 -0.94
N PHE A 87 1.48 -2.57 -1.33
CA PHE A 87 0.39 -1.95 -0.57
C PHE A 87 0.00 -2.82 0.61
N LEU A 88 0.21 -2.30 1.82
CA LEU A 88 0.13 -3.08 3.06
C LEU A 88 -1.28 -3.62 3.33
N ASP A 89 -2.28 -2.86 2.91
CA ASP A 89 -3.69 -3.11 3.22
C ASP A 89 -4.40 -3.98 2.17
N TYR A 90 -3.82 -4.10 0.98
CA TYR A 90 -4.44 -4.76 -0.17
C TYR A 90 -3.63 -5.96 -0.66
N GLY A 91 -2.31 -5.89 -0.53
CA GLY A 91 -1.37 -6.96 -0.84
C GLY A 91 -0.87 -7.01 -2.29
N ASN A 92 -1.29 -6.07 -3.14
CA ASN A 92 -0.78 -5.94 -4.50
C ASN A 92 0.53 -5.13 -4.55
N LEU A 93 1.29 -5.34 -5.63
CA LEU A 93 2.48 -4.56 -5.98
C LEU A 93 2.15 -3.57 -7.10
N ASP A 94 2.72 -2.38 -7.02
CA ASP A 94 2.81 -1.46 -8.15
C ASP A 94 4.29 -1.20 -8.46
N LYS A 95 4.70 -1.48 -9.71
CA LYS A 95 6.10 -1.50 -10.14
C LYS A 95 6.57 -0.19 -10.78
N ASN A 96 5.66 0.77 -10.97
CA ASN A 96 5.92 1.97 -11.76
C ASN A 96 5.66 3.26 -10.98
N VAL A 97 5.90 3.24 -9.67
CA VAL A 97 5.61 4.40 -8.81
C VAL A 97 6.77 5.40 -8.88
N PRO A 98 6.58 6.60 -9.46
CA PRO A 98 7.63 7.60 -9.50
C PRO A 98 7.81 8.26 -8.12
N LYS A 99 8.99 8.81 -7.83
CA LYS A 99 9.29 9.48 -6.56
C LYS A 99 8.24 10.53 -6.14
N LYS A 100 7.66 11.24 -7.12
CA LYS A 100 6.65 12.28 -6.89
C LYS A 100 5.32 11.76 -6.33
N SER A 101 5.09 10.45 -6.39
CA SER A 101 3.89 9.79 -5.89
C SER A 101 3.98 9.43 -4.41
N PHE A 102 5.05 9.82 -3.73
CA PHE A 102 5.21 9.63 -2.28
C PHE A 102 5.02 10.93 -1.53
N ILE A 103 4.36 10.85 -0.37
CA ILE A 103 4.10 12.04 0.49
C ILE A 103 4.72 11.93 1.88
N PHE A 104 4.97 10.74 2.45
CA PHE A 104 5.46 10.64 3.82
C PHE A 104 6.22 9.33 4.06
N ILE A 105 7.15 9.32 5.02
CA ILE A 105 7.83 8.10 5.52
C ILE A 105 7.47 7.93 7.00
N PHE A 106 7.03 6.74 7.39
CA PHE A 106 7.00 6.32 8.78
C PHE A 106 8.34 5.67 9.12
N LYS A 107 9.11 6.28 10.04
CA LYS A 107 10.35 5.71 10.59
C LYS A 107 10.10 5.11 11.97
#